data_AF-A0A534PDR1-F1
#
_entry.id   AF-A0A534PDR1-F1
#
_cell.length_a   1.000
_cell.length_b   1.000
_cell.length_c   1.000
_cell.angle_alpha   90.00
_cell.angle_beta   90.00
_cell.angle_gamma   90.00
#
_symmetry.space_group_name_H-M   'P 1'
#
loop_
_entity.id
_entity.type
_entity.pdbx_description
1 polymer ?
#
loop_
_entity_poly.entity_id
_entity_poly.type
_entity_poly.pdbx_seq_one_letter_code
_entity_poly.pdbx_strand_id
1 'polypeptide(L)'
;MSYRGLYAGGALDLDSSACTPGPCGIELGDVQEASGEELKRFTSAPSFGFTTTATPTTTDQRYGFGDLRVLLGSFTEATANAPTVQTVGSQRYVGPVTLTADTQLAAGGGVMFVNNVESVVSTAHNLDVSAGGTTTFGGNVGNATPLGQFKATDATFTAADHTVRARSIDLSAIDGAGASVELRGVGTGSRIDIRDDVGANAALERFDADADLLVFGTRTEAGKVVTSADRVVANEVTLNNTLPVSTIADTATIADTNGGLSIESAGDVTMGAGEKLSSTAVLAIHAGGKASLGDLSATELSVDAAQIEILGRPPGPVAGAAIPVDHGVDWVANDITTNVVPLWDGKDAPPTFVLGSGGIRTGGVIPYDVVRFTPRGDEIKPANFVGSDTRVLDLTGTGPRAVSDARNDLPRSAPPVLPALAARAGDEPPSPPRAVSSEEVIGALHCRTGSGDVCAPPAIGDDPLATEHALELRQRYRALLATDEAKQSLRSAFAPLAPRGGDAAALPQALAHDPALGDARARIAELAVALAQVELLGLEPEQSERVRHAVAADFAAASGVAALDADAVLAAVDASGVAVLP
;
A
#
# COMPACT_ATOMS: atom_id res chain seq x y z
N MET A 1 -6.61 37.25 -35.31
CA MET A 1 -7.50 36.13 -34.94
C MET A 1 -6.61 35.13 -34.23
N SER A 2 -6.90 34.74 -32.99
CA SER A 2 -6.06 33.77 -32.29
C SER A 2 -6.64 32.38 -32.55
N TYR A 3 -5.84 31.46 -33.08
CA TYR A 3 -6.20 30.04 -33.18
C TYR A 3 -5.18 29.23 -32.39
N ARG A 4 -5.66 28.22 -31.67
CA ARG A 4 -4.88 27.42 -30.73
C ARG A 4 -5.01 25.95 -31.07
N GLY A 5 -3.87 25.27 -31.05
CA GLY A 5 -3.75 23.83 -31.05
C GLY A 5 -3.56 23.17 -32.42
N LEU A 6 -2.85 22.05 -32.40
CA LEU A 6 -2.58 21.19 -33.54
C LEU A 6 -3.41 19.91 -33.40
N TYR A 7 -4.28 19.64 -34.37
CA TYR A 7 -5.13 18.45 -34.40
C TYR A 7 -4.71 17.54 -35.56
N ALA A 8 -4.23 16.33 -35.28
CA ALA A 8 -3.85 15.36 -36.30
C ALA A 8 -4.62 14.03 -36.17
N GLY A 9 -5.22 13.59 -37.28
CA GLY A 9 -5.92 12.30 -37.40
C GLY A 9 -5.00 11.08 -37.51
N GLY A 10 -3.75 11.17 -37.04
CA GLY A 10 -2.74 10.12 -37.10
C GLY A 10 -1.66 10.30 -36.03
N ALA A 11 -0.50 9.67 -36.22
CA ALA A 11 0.67 9.91 -35.40
C ALA A 11 1.38 11.22 -35.78
N LEU A 12 2.08 11.83 -34.83
CA LEU A 12 2.88 13.04 -35.01
C LEU A 12 4.35 12.71 -34.71
N ASP A 13 5.25 13.04 -35.62
CA ASP A 13 6.71 12.97 -35.42
C ASP A 13 7.30 14.34 -35.72
N LEU A 14 7.95 14.95 -34.72
CA LEU A 14 8.63 16.24 -34.83
C LEU A 14 10.12 16.03 -34.66
N ASP A 15 10.85 16.18 -35.76
CA ASP A 15 12.30 16.03 -35.83
C ASP A 15 12.97 17.32 -36.31
N SER A 16 13.96 17.79 -35.55
CA SER A 16 14.79 18.95 -35.88
C SER A 16 16.15 18.58 -36.50
N SER A 17 16.39 17.31 -36.82
CA SER A 17 17.66 16.80 -37.37
C SER A 17 18.16 17.48 -38.66
N ALA A 18 17.28 18.11 -39.43
CA ALA A 18 17.61 18.82 -40.67
C ALA A 18 18.37 20.15 -40.46
N CYS A 19 18.59 20.56 -39.21
CA CYS A 19 18.79 21.95 -38.84
C CYS A 19 20.25 22.23 -38.42
N THR A 20 21.13 22.43 -39.41
CA THR A 20 22.53 22.83 -39.18
C THR A 20 22.89 24.08 -40.02
N PRO A 21 23.65 25.05 -39.47
CA PRO A 21 24.28 25.11 -38.15
C PRO A 21 23.53 26.07 -37.20
N GLY A 22 22.76 25.55 -36.25
CA GLY A 22 22.11 26.33 -35.18
C GLY A 22 21.50 25.43 -34.10
N PRO A 23 21.22 25.95 -32.89
CA PRO A 23 20.54 25.20 -31.84
C PRO A 23 19.04 25.10 -32.16
N CYS A 24 18.61 23.99 -32.76
CA CYS A 24 17.23 23.79 -33.18
C CYS A 24 16.47 22.89 -32.19
N GLY A 25 15.85 23.53 -31.19
CA GLY A 25 14.85 22.91 -30.32
C GLY A 25 13.46 22.88 -30.98
N ILE A 26 12.54 22.16 -30.34
CA ILE A 26 11.12 22.18 -30.63
C ILE A 26 10.47 23.13 -29.62
N GLU A 27 9.99 24.27 -30.09
CA GLU A 27 9.27 25.24 -29.25
C GLU A 27 7.78 24.88 -29.21
N LEU A 28 7.24 24.67 -28.00
CA LEU A 28 5.82 24.44 -27.78
C LEU A 28 5.21 25.64 -27.05
N GLY A 29 4.35 26.37 -27.76
CA GLY A 29 3.42 27.32 -27.17
C GLY A 29 3.23 28.65 -27.87
N ASP A 30 4.12 28.99 -28.79
CA ASP A 30 3.99 30.20 -29.59
C ASP A 30 2.87 30.09 -30.63
N VAL A 31 2.11 31.17 -30.78
CA VAL A 31 1.26 31.34 -31.96
C VAL A 31 2.20 31.65 -33.12
N GLN A 32 2.42 30.69 -34.01
CA GLN A 32 2.98 30.97 -35.32
C GLN A 32 1.97 31.80 -36.13
N GLU A 33 1.95 33.11 -35.90
CA GLU A 33 1.35 34.05 -36.84
C GLU A 33 2.17 33.99 -38.14
N ALA A 34 1.66 33.23 -39.11
CA ALA A 34 2.16 33.24 -40.47
C ALA A 34 2.00 34.67 -41.05
N SER A 35 3.05 35.47 -40.89
CA SER A 35 3.06 36.86 -41.36
C SER A 35 2.86 36.91 -42.88
N GLY A 36 2.18 37.95 -43.35
CA GLY A 36 1.51 37.93 -44.65
C GLY A 36 2.43 38.03 -45.88
N GLU A 37 3.10 36.95 -46.25
CA GLU A 37 3.43 36.62 -47.66
C GLU A 37 3.24 35.12 -48.02
N GLU A 38 3.31 34.17 -47.07
CA GLU A 38 3.21 32.72 -47.35
C GLU A 38 1.77 32.16 -47.47
N LEU A 39 0.91 32.86 -48.23
CA LEU A 39 -0.51 32.49 -48.38
C LEU A 39 -0.92 32.28 -49.86
N LYS A 40 -0.42 31.20 -50.50
CA LYS A 40 -0.82 30.84 -51.88
C LYS A 40 -1.12 29.34 -52.11
N ARG A 41 -2.43 29.08 -52.25
CA ARG A 41 -3.12 28.01 -53.02
C ARG A 41 -3.05 26.56 -52.54
N PHE A 42 -4.13 26.14 -51.86
CA PHE A 42 -4.63 24.76 -51.79
C PHE A 42 -5.22 24.26 -53.12
N THR A 43 -4.88 23.06 -53.64
CA THR A 43 -5.70 22.35 -54.65
C THR A 43 -5.68 20.81 -54.46
N SER A 44 -6.88 20.20 -54.35
CA SER A 44 -7.20 18.76 -54.17
C SER A 44 -7.10 18.19 -52.73
N ALA A 45 -7.63 16.98 -52.50
CA ALA A 45 -8.47 16.65 -51.32
C ALA A 45 -8.10 15.37 -50.52
N PRO A 46 -8.64 15.18 -49.28
CA PRO A 46 -8.24 14.11 -48.34
C PRO A 46 -8.94 12.75 -48.48
N SER A 47 -8.24 11.72 -48.00
CA SER A 47 -8.78 10.44 -47.48
C SER A 47 -7.80 9.94 -46.41
N PHE A 48 -8.16 9.72 -45.14
CA PHE A 48 -9.00 8.62 -44.61
C PHE A 48 -8.68 7.25 -45.22
N GLY A 49 -8.44 6.25 -44.36
CA GLY A 49 -7.91 4.95 -44.78
C GLY A 49 -8.87 4.15 -45.67
N PHE A 50 -8.32 3.55 -46.72
CA PHE A 50 -8.94 2.43 -47.43
C PHE A 50 -7.89 1.34 -47.65
N THR A 51 -8.29 0.09 -47.43
CA THR A 51 -7.41 -1.08 -47.58
C THR A 51 -7.30 -1.47 -49.05
N THR A 52 -6.11 -1.36 -49.65
CA THR A 52 -5.79 -2.09 -50.90
C THR A 52 -4.46 -2.80 -50.83
N THR A 53 -4.52 -4.09 -51.11
CA THR A 53 -3.39 -4.96 -51.45
C THR A 53 -2.71 -4.54 -52.75
N ALA A 54 -1.54 -3.91 -52.67
CA ALA A 54 -0.55 -3.86 -53.76
C ALA A 54 0.87 -3.63 -53.20
N THR A 55 1.82 -4.47 -53.60
CA THR A 55 3.23 -4.43 -53.17
C THR A 55 3.97 -3.21 -53.76
N PRO A 56 4.83 -2.51 -53.00
CA PRO A 56 5.44 -1.25 -53.47
C PRO A 56 6.62 -1.46 -54.43
N THR A 57 6.90 -0.46 -55.25
CA THR A 57 8.19 -0.30 -55.95
C THR A 57 8.76 1.10 -55.79
N THR A 58 9.91 1.14 -55.12
CA THR A 58 11.03 2.11 -55.23
C THR A 58 10.87 3.58 -54.81
N THR A 59 11.56 3.86 -53.69
CA THR A 59 12.49 4.99 -53.40
C THR A 59 12.00 6.35 -52.88
N ASP A 60 12.65 6.69 -51.76
CA ASP A 60 12.86 7.95 -51.04
C ASP A 60 11.73 8.49 -50.15
N GLN A 61 11.96 8.43 -48.83
CA GLN A 61 11.10 9.00 -47.80
C GLN A 61 11.65 10.36 -47.36
N ARG A 62 10.84 11.41 -47.50
CA ARG A 62 11.00 12.67 -46.77
C ARG A 62 9.62 13.15 -46.33
N TYR A 63 9.35 13.17 -45.03
CA TYR A 63 8.09 13.65 -44.50
C TYR A 63 8.08 15.18 -44.45
N GLY A 64 7.65 15.79 -45.55
CA GLY A 64 7.05 17.14 -45.56
C GLY A 64 5.54 17.01 -45.72
N PHE A 65 4.75 17.80 -44.97
CA PHE A 65 3.29 17.77 -45.07
C PHE A 65 2.83 18.27 -46.46
N GLY A 66 2.40 17.34 -47.32
CA GLY A 66 1.86 17.64 -48.64
C GLY A 66 0.32 17.72 -48.68
N ASP A 67 -0.20 18.90 -49.01
CA ASP A 67 -1.52 19.18 -49.61
C ASP A 67 -2.72 18.28 -49.23
N LEU A 68 -3.24 18.42 -48.00
CA LEU A 68 -4.50 17.78 -47.59
C LEU A 68 -5.46 18.77 -46.87
N ARG A 69 -6.56 19.18 -47.52
CA ARG A 69 -7.61 20.03 -46.91
C ARG A 69 -8.83 19.26 -46.43
N VAL A 70 -8.87 18.90 -45.14
CA VAL A 70 -10.16 18.55 -44.48
C VAL A 70 -10.83 19.86 -44.06
N LEU A 71 -12.08 20.08 -44.47
CA LEU A 71 -12.92 21.14 -43.92
C LEU A 71 -13.50 20.64 -42.58
N LEU A 72 -12.94 21.11 -41.46
CA LEU A 72 -13.54 20.91 -40.14
C LEU A 72 -14.49 22.07 -39.82
N GLY A 73 -15.65 21.73 -39.26
CA GLY A 73 -16.74 22.67 -38.98
C GLY A 73 -16.41 23.66 -37.87
N SER A 74 -17.28 24.65 -37.72
CA SER A 74 -17.19 25.67 -36.66
C SER A 74 -17.18 25.04 -35.25
N PHE A 75 -16.11 25.27 -34.50
CA PHE A 75 -16.08 25.08 -33.06
C PHE A 75 -16.35 26.43 -32.36
N THR A 76 -17.35 26.46 -31.50
CA THR A 76 -17.64 27.59 -30.60
C THR A 76 -16.72 27.57 -29.38
N GLU A 77 -16.47 28.74 -28.79
CA GLU A 77 -15.43 28.98 -27.79
C GLU A 77 -15.43 28.01 -26.60
N ALA A 78 -14.22 27.55 -26.24
CA ALA A 78 -13.85 27.14 -24.89
C ALA A 78 -12.70 28.04 -24.41
N THR A 79 -12.62 28.25 -23.10
CA THR A 79 -11.82 29.31 -22.44
C THR A 79 -10.29 29.17 -22.50
N ALA A 80 -9.61 30.26 -22.16
CA ALA A 80 -8.18 30.34 -21.83
C ALA A 80 -7.73 29.37 -20.70
N ASN A 81 -6.49 28.87 -20.64
CA ASN A 81 -5.29 29.07 -21.49
C ASN A 81 -4.44 27.78 -21.59
N ALA A 82 -4.04 27.38 -22.80
CA ALA A 82 -2.90 26.50 -23.13
C ALA A 82 -2.81 26.30 -24.67
N PRO A 83 -1.62 26.19 -25.30
CA PRO A 83 -1.41 25.33 -26.48
C PRO A 83 -1.78 23.86 -26.21
N THR A 84 -2.67 23.30 -27.03
CA THR A 84 -3.05 21.87 -26.97
C THR A 84 -2.64 21.14 -28.26
N VAL A 85 -1.91 20.03 -28.16
CA VAL A 85 -1.62 19.15 -29.30
C VAL A 85 -2.39 17.85 -29.13
N GLN A 86 -3.35 17.58 -30.02
CA GLN A 86 -4.18 16.39 -29.96
C GLN A 86 -4.00 15.47 -31.18
N THR A 87 -3.69 14.20 -30.91
CA THR A 87 -3.50 13.15 -31.90
C THR A 87 -4.30 11.90 -31.56
N VAL A 88 -4.77 11.16 -32.57
CA VAL A 88 -5.35 9.82 -32.35
C VAL A 88 -4.28 8.71 -32.35
N GLY A 89 -3.12 8.97 -32.94
CA GLY A 89 -1.94 8.10 -32.83
C GLY A 89 -0.93 8.61 -31.81
N SER A 90 0.23 7.97 -31.75
CA SER A 90 1.35 8.35 -30.90
C SER A 90 1.96 9.70 -31.28
N GLN A 91 2.65 10.34 -30.34
CA GLN A 91 3.45 11.55 -30.56
C GLN A 91 4.93 11.26 -30.28
N ARG A 92 5.83 11.78 -31.12
CA ARG A 92 7.28 11.66 -30.97
C ARG A 92 7.93 13.03 -31.14
N TYR A 93 8.75 13.41 -30.16
CA TYR A 93 9.52 14.64 -30.10
C TYR A 93 11.00 14.26 -30.06
N VAL A 94 11.69 14.39 -31.20
CA VAL A 94 13.09 13.94 -31.33
C VAL A 94 14.07 15.00 -30.82
N GLY A 95 13.82 16.27 -31.10
CA GLY A 95 14.65 17.38 -30.62
C GLY A 95 14.43 17.69 -29.13
N PRO A 96 15.31 18.50 -28.50
CA PRO A 96 15.05 19.09 -27.19
C PRO A 96 13.78 19.94 -27.25
N VAL A 97 12.91 19.84 -26.24
CA VAL A 97 11.64 20.58 -26.20
C VAL A 97 11.77 21.76 -25.24
N THR A 98 11.35 22.94 -25.68
CA THR A 98 11.25 24.14 -24.84
C THR A 98 9.79 24.61 -24.78
N LEU A 99 9.25 24.76 -23.58
CA LEU A 99 7.91 25.29 -23.34
C LEU A 99 7.96 26.81 -23.27
N THR A 100 7.27 27.48 -24.20
CA THR A 100 7.07 28.95 -24.19
C THR A 100 5.68 29.34 -23.68
N ALA A 101 4.79 28.36 -23.51
CA ALA A 101 3.51 28.50 -22.81
C ALA A 101 3.09 27.16 -22.17
N ASP A 102 2.11 27.22 -21.27
CA ASP A 102 1.53 26.05 -20.58
C ASP A 102 0.94 25.07 -21.61
N THR A 103 1.50 23.87 -21.71
CA THR A 103 1.24 22.94 -22.82
C THR A 103 0.47 21.71 -22.39
N GLN A 104 -0.52 21.33 -23.20
CA GLN A 104 -1.26 20.08 -23.06
C GLN A 104 -1.04 19.19 -24.28
N LEU A 105 -0.62 17.95 -24.05
CA LEU A 105 -0.47 16.92 -25.07
C LEU A 105 -1.49 15.82 -24.83
N ALA A 106 -2.30 15.50 -25.84
CA ALA A 106 -3.30 14.44 -25.80
C ALA A 106 -3.09 13.47 -26.96
N ALA A 107 -2.72 12.22 -26.67
CA ALA A 107 -2.43 11.21 -27.69
C ALA A 107 -3.29 9.96 -27.49
N GLY A 108 -3.88 9.43 -28.56
CA GLY A 108 -4.53 8.11 -28.53
C GLY A 108 -3.53 6.94 -28.49
N GLY A 109 -2.26 7.20 -28.82
CA GLY A 109 -1.13 6.29 -28.57
C GLY A 109 -0.20 6.81 -27.47
N GLY A 110 1.01 6.29 -27.41
CA GLY A 110 2.05 6.77 -26.49
C GLY A 110 2.64 8.14 -26.89
N VAL A 111 3.26 8.82 -25.95
CA VAL A 111 3.99 10.09 -26.19
C VAL A 111 5.46 9.87 -25.85
N MET A 112 6.40 10.29 -26.70
CA MET A 112 7.83 10.08 -26.47
C MET A 112 8.64 11.34 -26.67
N PHE A 113 9.39 11.72 -25.65
CA PHE A 113 10.43 12.74 -25.68
C PHE A 113 11.80 12.07 -25.73
N VAL A 114 12.53 12.20 -26.83
CA VAL A 114 13.85 11.57 -26.99
C VAL A 114 14.95 12.35 -26.26
N ASN A 115 14.75 13.65 -26.09
CA ASN A 115 15.68 14.58 -25.44
C ASN A 115 14.98 15.33 -24.29
N ASN A 116 15.73 16.20 -23.62
CA ASN A 116 15.22 16.99 -22.49
C ASN A 116 13.98 17.83 -22.86
N VAL A 117 13.10 18.00 -21.87
CA VAL A 117 11.96 18.90 -21.89
C VAL A 117 12.19 19.99 -20.86
N GLU A 118 12.17 21.25 -21.27
CA GLU A 118 12.61 22.37 -20.45
C GLU A 118 11.62 23.54 -20.55
N SER A 119 11.54 24.40 -19.52
CA SER A 119 10.78 25.65 -19.61
C SER A 119 11.65 26.79 -20.18
N VAL A 120 11.04 27.86 -20.69
CA VAL A 120 11.81 29.07 -21.05
C VAL A 120 12.43 29.70 -19.79
N VAL A 121 13.68 30.17 -19.88
CA VAL A 121 14.52 30.60 -18.74
C VAL A 121 13.87 31.66 -17.82
N SER A 122 12.97 32.50 -18.34
CA SER A 122 12.32 33.57 -17.58
C SER A 122 11.04 33.15 -16.86
N THR A 123 10.42 32.03 -17.24
CA THR A 123 9.02 31.71 -16.91
C THR A 123 8.84 30.20 -16.81
N ALA A 124 8.46 29.72 -15.63
CA ALA A 124 8.10 28.31 -15.44
C ALA A 124 6.72 28.05 -16.04
N HIS A 125 6.64 27.11 -16.99
CA HIS A 125 5.43 26.71 -17.69
C HIS A 125 4.99 25.30 -17.30
N ASN A 126 3.71 25.01 -17.52
CA ASN A 126 3.12 23.72 -17.24
C ASN A 126 3.22 22.76 -18.43
N LEU A 127 3.29 21.46 -18.16
CA LEU A 127 3.13 20.39 -19.14
C LEU A 127 2.17 19.34 -18.59
N ASP A 128 1.07 19.08 -19.31
CA ASP A 128 0.12 17.99 -19.03
C ASP A 128 0.10 17.02 -20.21
N VAL A 129 0.58 15.79 -19.99
CA VAL A 129 0.60 14.71 -20.99
C VAL A 129 -0.41 13.64 -20.64
N SER A 130 -1.39 13.47 -21.53
CA SER A 130 -2.43 12.44 -21.47
C SER A 130 -2.27 11.53 -22.69
N ALA A 131 -1.73 10.34 -22.48
CA ALA A 131 -1.42 9.38 -23.51
C ALA A 131 -2.28 8.11 -23.35
N GLY A 132 -2.78 7.55 -24.45
CA GLY A 132 -3.51 6.27 -24.49
C GLY A 132 -2.61 5.03 -24.41
N GLY A 133 -1.30 5.26 -24.30
CA GLY A 133 -0.28 4.30 -23.89
C GLY A 133 0.85 5.05 -23.17
N THR A 134 1.98 4.39 -22.95
CA THR A 134 3.13 4.93 -22.19
C THR A 134 3.59 6.34 -22.62
N THR A 135 3.93 7.17 -21.63
CA THR A 135 4.68 8.42 -21.84
C THR A 135 6.16 8.20 -21.58
N THR A 136 6.98 8.14 -22.63
CA THR A 136 8.42 7.83 -22.53
C THR A 136 9.29 9.08 -22.49
N PHE A 137 10.22 9.13 -21.54
CA PHE A 137 11.27 10.14 -21.45
C PHE A 137 12.65 9.50 -21.67
N GLY A 138 13.38 10.00 -22.65
CA GLY A 138 14.78 9.68 -22.94
C GLY A 138 15.78 10.74 -22.45
N GLY A 139 15.28 11.87 -21.93
CA GLY A 139 16.06 12.92 -21.28
C GLY A 139 15.39 13.46 -20.02
N ASN A 140 15.97 14.51 -19.45
CA ASN A 140 15.49 15.14 -18.21
C ASN A 140 14.27 16.06 -18.45
N VAL A 141 13.53 16.35 -17.38
CA VAL A 141 12.38 17.28 -17.40
C VAL A 141 12.64 18.44 -16.44
N GLY A 142 12.74 19.66 -16.96
CA GLY A 142 12.96 20.89 -16.17
C GLY A 142 14.31 20.99 -15.48
N ASN A 143 15.31 20.20 -15.88
CA ASN A 143 16.57 20.10 -15.15
C ASN A 143 17.36 21.42 -15.15
N ALA A 144 17.50 22.05 -16.32
CA ALA A 144 18.12 23.36 -16.46
C ALA A 144 17.14 24.49 -16.03
N THR A 145 15.86 24.29 -16.28
CA THR A 145 14.81 25.31 -16.22
C THR A 145 13.49 24.67 -15.76
N PRO A 146 13.25 24.64 -14.44
CA PRO A 146 12.12 23.92 -13.85
C PRO A 146 10.74 24.31 -14.40
N LEU A 147 9.87 23.31 -14.49
CA LEU A 147 8.47 23.51 -14.90
C LEU A 147 7.63 24.07 -13.74
N GLY A 148 6.51 24.72 -14.07
CA GLY A 148 5.51 25.12 -13.08
C GLY A 148 4.78 23.88 -12.54
N GLN A 149 4.23 23.10 -13.46
CA GLN A 149 3.63 21.80 -13.22
C GLN A 149 4.11 20.82 -14.29
N PHE A 150 4.42 19.60 -13.90
CA PHE A 150 4.64 18.48 -14.80
C PHE A 150 3.66 17.36 -14.46
N LYS A 151 2.85 16.96 -15.44
CA LYS A 151 1.86 15.89 -15.30
C LYS A 151 1.99 14.90 -16.46
N ALA A 152 2.01 13.60 -16.15
CA ALA A 152 2.06 12.55 -17.16
C ALA A 152 1.31 11.27 -16.75
N THR A 153 0.62 10.65 -17.71
CA THR A 153 0.10 9.28 -17.58
C THR A 153 1.18 8.26 -17.95
N ASP A 154 1.29 7.20 -17.15
CA ASP A 154 2.13 6.02 -17.38
C ASP A 154 3.55 6.36 -17.84
N ALA A 155 4.29 7.03 -16.95
CA ALA A 155 5.60 7.57 -17.26
C ALA A 155 6.67 6.48 -17.23
N THR A 156 7.47 6.38 -18.30
CA THR A 156 8.63 5.49 -18.36
C THR A 156 9.91 6.25 -18.67
N PHE A 157 10.90 6.08 -17.81
CA PHE A 157 12.23 6.65 -17.89
C PHE A 157 13.20 5.63 -18.49
N THR A 158 14.05 6.05 -19.45
CA THR A 158 14.79 5.11 -20.33
C THR A 158 16.30 5.37 -20.47
N ALA A 159 16.79 6.52 -20.03
CA ALA A 159 18.21 6.73 -19.76
C ALA A 159 18.56 6.18 -18.37
N ALA A 160 19.87 6.00 -18.12
CA ALA A 160 20.35 5.48 -16.84
C ALA A 160 20.04 6.39 -15.65
N ASP A 161 20.07 7.71 -15.85
CA ASP A 161 19.76 8.71 -14.83
C ASP A 161 18.78 9.75 -15.40
N HIS A 162 17.74 10.07 -14.64
CA HIS A 162 16.74 11.08 -14.97
C HIS A 162 16.48 12.01 -13.81
N THR A 163 16.50 13.32 -14.07
CA THR A 163 16.01 14.34 -13.14
C THR A 163 14.74 15.00 -13.69
N VAL A 164 13.71 15.06 -12.86
CA VAL A 164 12.44 15.79 -13.07
C VAL A 164 12.36 16.91 -12.04
N ARG A 165 12.31 18.17 -12.49
CA ARG A 165 12.19 19.35 -11.62
C ARG A 165 10.98 20.18 -11.99
N ALA A 166 10.04 20.29 -11.07
CA ALA A 166 8.90 21.18 -11.20
C ALA A 166 8.44 21.67 -9.82
N ARG A 167 7.64 22.73 -9.76
CA ARG A 167 6.98 23.08 -8.49
C ARG A 167 5.91 22.07 -8.09
N SER A 168 5.20 21.52 -9.07
CA SER A 168 4.25 20.41 -8.90
C SER A 168 4.57 19.28 -9.88
N ILE A 169 4.73 18.06 -9.38
CA ILE A 169 4.91 16.83 -10.18
C ILE A 169 3.70 15.93 -9.92
N ASP A 170 3.11 15.40 -10.98
CA ASP A 170 1.88 14.61 -10.94
C ASP A 170 2.00 13.42 -11.90
N LEU A 171 2.26 12.24 -11.35
CA LEU A 171 2.50 11.02 -12.13
C LEU A 171 1.45 9.96 -11.78
N SER A 172 0.97 9.25 -12.81
CA SER A 172 0.18 8.03 -12.60
C SER A 172 1.13 6.90 -12.18
N ALA A 173 1.52 6.02 -13.10
CA ALA A 173 2.60 5.07 -12.86
C ALA A 173 3.98 5.66 -13.19
N ILE A 174 5.02 5.09 -12.58
CA ILE A 174 6.43 5.38 -12.83
C ILE A 174 7.17 4.07 -13.07
N ASP A 175 7.77 3.88 -14.23
CA ASP A 175 8.63 2.73 -14.54
C ASP A 175 9.97 3.17 -15.15
N GLY A 176 10.97 2.28 -15.12
CA GLY A 176 12.25 2.52 -15.77
C GLY A 176 13.26 1.42 -15.48
N ALA A 177 13.35 0.43 -16.36
CA ALA A 177 14.17 -0.77 -16.16
C ALA A 177 15.67 -0.42 -15.95
N GLY A 178 16.12 -0.42 -14.69
CA GLY A 178 17.48 0.00 -14.32
C GLY A 178 17.75 1.50 -14.47
N ALA A 179 16.72 2.34 -14.44
CA ALA A 179 16.85 3.79 -14.41
C ALA A 179 16.87 4.34 -12.97
N SER A 180 17.72 5.33 -12.71
CA SER A 180 17.63 6.21 -11.55
C SER A 180 16.65 7.34 -11.87
N VAL A 181 15.61 7.51 -11.06
CA VAL A 181 14.60 8.57 -11.22
C VAL A 181 14.65 9.51 -10.03
N GLU A 182 15.00 10.76 -10.28
CA GLU A 182 15.13 11.84 -9.32
C GLU A 182 13.98 12.86 -9.51
N LEU A 183 12.98 12.85 -8.63
CA LEU A 183 11.89 13.82 -8.60
C LEU A 183 12.22 14.94 -7.60
N ARG A 184 12.18 16.19 -8.06
CA ARG A 184 12.52 17.39 -7.27
C ARG A 184 11.44 18.46 -7.35
N GLY A 185 10.81 18.70 -6.21
CA GLY A 185 10.01 19.88 -5.92
C GLY A 185 10.87 21.15 -5.99
N VAL A 186 10.33 22.21 -6.60
CA VAL A 186 11.05 23.49 -6.75
C VAL A 186 10.30 24.64 -6.10
N GLY A 187 10.95 25.23 -5.09
CA GLY A 187 10.44 26.38 -4.33
C GLY A 187 9.43 25.97 -3.26
N THR A 188 9.02 26.93 -2.43
CA THR A 188 8.17 26.66 -1.26
C THR A 188 6.75 26.23 -1.62
N GLY A 189 6.24 25.26 -0.86
CA GLY A 189 5.00 24.55 -1.14
C GLY A 189 5.11 23.73 -2.42
N SER A 190 6.28 23.14 -2.70
CA SER A 190 6.41 22.16 -3.78
C SER A 190 5.69 20.86 -3.44
N ARG A 191 5.22 20.15 -4.47
CA ARG A 191 4.41 18.93 -4.29
C ARG A 191 4.75 17.87 -5.33
N ILE A 192 4.80 16.62 -4.89
CA ILE A 192 4.88 15.44 -5.76
C ILE A 192 3.67 14.56 -5.44
N ASP A 193 2.82 14.30 -6.42
CA ASP A 193 1.71 13.33 -6.37
C ASP A 193 2.05 12.12 -7.24
N ILE A 194 1.94 10.93 -6.64
CA ILE A 194 2.09 9.63 -7.31
C ILE A 194 0.78 8.87 -7.09
N ARG A 195 0.19 8.34 -8.17
CA ARG A 195 -1.21 7.83 -8.15
C ARG A 195 -1.38 6.37 -8.55
N ASP A 196 -0.28 5.72 -8.86
CA ASP A 196 -0.15 4.32 -9.26
C ASP A 196 1.24 3.84 -8.81
N ASP A 197 1.53 2.55 -8.94
CA ASP A 197 2.78 1.98 -8.45
C ASP A 197 4.04 2.57 -9.12
N VAL A 198 5.14 2.55 -8.37
CA VAL A 198 6.50 2.87 -8.84
C VAL A 198 7.30 1.59 -9.03
N GLY A 199 7.85 1.38 -10.22
CA GLY A 199 8.69 0.24 -10.58
C GLY A 199 7.94 -1.10 -10.71
N ALA A 200 6.60 -1.08 -10.80
CA ALA A 200 5.80 -2.29 -10.82
C ALA A 200 6.01 -3.17 -12.06
N ASN A 201 6.20 -2.57 -13.24
CA ASN A 201 6.49 -3.32 -14.46
C ASN A 201 8.00 -3.55 -14.62
N ALA A 202 8.82 -2.59 -14.20
CA ALA A 202 10.26 -2.74 -14.14
C ALA A 202 10.86 -1.90 -13.00
N ALA A 203 11.45 -2.60 -12.02
CA ALA A 203 12.10 -1.98 -10.88
C ALA A 203 13.15 -0.93 -11.30
N LEU A 204 13.13 0.20 -10.59
CA LEU A 204 14.10 1.27 -10.77
C LEU A 204 15.45 0.87 -10.17
N GLU A 205 16.55 1.42 -10.69
CA GLU A 205 17.84 1.32 -9.98
C GLU A 205 17.79 2.16 -8.71
N ARG A 206 17.30 3.40 -8.83
CA ARG A 206 17.12 4.32 -7.71
C ARG A 206 15.81 5.08 -7.87
N PHE A 207 15.00 5.13 -6.82
CA PHE A 207 13.88 6.05 -6.70
C PHE A 207 14.23 7.13 -5.67
N ASP A 208 14.26 8.38 -6.08
CA ASP A 208 14.63 9.50 -5.23
C ASP A 208 13.62 10.64 -5.39
N ALA A 209 12.80 10.91 -4.38
CA ALA A 209 11.73 11.91 -4.46
C ALA A 209 11.80 12.90 -3.29
N ASP A 210 11.81 14.20 -3.59
CA ASP A 210 12.04 15.26 -2.60
C ASP A 210 11.20 16.51 -2.95
N ALA A 211 10.39 16.99 -1.99
CA ALA A 211 9.48 18.13 -2.09
C ALA A 211 8.92 18.51 -0.69
N ASP A 212 8.34 19.72 -0.54
CA ASP A 212 7.67 20.11 0.72
C ASP A 212 6.51 19.16 1.11
N LEU A 213 5.91 18.48 0.12
CA LEU A 213 4.90 17.43 0.32
C LEU A 213 4.98 16.36 -0.78
N LEU A 214 5.26 15.12 -0.40
CA LEU A 214 5.16 13.93 -1.23
C LEU A 214 3.88 13.16 -0.89
N VAL A 215 3.09 12.77 -1.89
CA VAL A 215 1.83 12.06 -1.71
C VAL A 215 1.79 10.81 -2.57
N PHE A 216 1.62 9.67 -1.90
CA PHE A 216 1.14 8.42 -2.48
C PHE A 216 -0.39 8.42 -2.34
N GLY A 217 -1.09 8.28 -3.46
CA GLY A 217 -2.53 8.47 -3.48
C GLY A 217 -3.23 7.72 -4.60
N THR A 218 -4.49 8.09 -4.84
CA THR A 218 -5.35 7.40 -5.80
C THR A 218 -5.49 8.15 -7.11
N ARG A 219 -5.51 7.41 -8.22
CA ARG A 219 -6.08 7.89 -9.47
C ARG A 219 -7.60 7.71 -9.40
N THR A 220 -8.33 8.80 -9.26
CA THR A 220 -9.81 8.78 -9.29
C THR A 220 -10.34 9.19 -10.66
N GLU A 221 -11.10 8.31 -11.31
CA GLU A 221 -11.81 8.62 -12.56
C GLU A 221 -13.32 8.47 -12.35
N ALA A 222 -14.11 9.45 -12.83
CA ALA A 222 -15.58 9.48 -12.64
C ALA A 222 -16.06 9.24 -11.19
N GLY A 223 -15.26 9.65 -10.19
CA GLY A 223 -15.56 9.48 -8.77
C GLY A 223 -15.29 8.08 -8.20
N LYS A 224 -14.60 7.21 -8.94
CA LYS A 224 -14.10 5.91 -8.45
C LYS A 224 -12.59 5.92 -8.42
N VAL A 225 -12.00 5.36 -7.36
CA VAL A 225 -10.59 4.95 -7.37
C VAL A 225 -10.42 3.89 -8.47
N VAL A 226 -9.50 4.15 -9.39
CA VAL A 226 -9.15 3.26 -10.51
C VAL A 226 -7.84 2.54 -10.24
N THR A 227 -6.84 3.29 -9.74
CA THR A 227 -5.56 2.77 -9.27
C THR A 227 -5.08 3.58 -8.06
N SER A 228 -4.05 3.07 -7.38
CA SER A 228 -3.47 3.64 -6.17
C SER A 228 -1.97 3.34 -6.10
N ALA A 229 -1.20 4.27 -5.54
CA ALA A 229 0.24 4.17 -5.41
C ALA A 229 0.65 3.34 -4.18
N ASP A 230 0.22 2.08 -4.15
CA ASP A 230 0.34 1.21 -2.98
C ASP A 230 1.73 0.55 -2.90
N ARG A 231 2.52 0.58 -3.99
CA ARG A 231 3.86 -0.04 -4.05
C ARG A 231 4.95 0.82 -4.68
N VAL A 232 6.14 0.77 -4.09
CA VAL A 232 7.40 1.33 -4.63
C VAL A 232 8.44 0.22 -4.72
N VAL A 233 9.00 -0.02 -5.91
CA VAL A 233 10.02 -1.06 -6.16
C VAL A 233 11.27 -0.47 -6.81
N ALA A 234 12.40 -0.52 -6.10
CA ALA A 234 13.70 -0.05 -6.60
C ALA A 234 14.88 -0.81 -5.98
N ASN A 235 16.12 -0.61 -6.47
CA ASN A 235 17.31 -1.10 -5.77
C ASN A 235 17.77 -0.14 -4.64
N GLU A 236 17.45 1.16 -4.73
CA GLU A 236 17.62 2.15 -3.66
C GLU A 236 16.38 3.07 -3.60
N VAL A 237 15.90 3.40 -2.40
CA VAL A 237 14.80 4.35 -2.20
C VAL A 237 15.25 5.50 -1.30
N THR A 238 15.09 6.74 -1.77
CA THR A 238 15.36 7.96 -1.03
C THR A 238 14.12 8.86 -1.02
N LEU A 239 13.64 9.25 0.16
CA LEU A 239 12.46 10.09 0.33
C LEU A 239 12.82 11.36 1.13
N ASN A 240 12.68 12.52 0.50
CA ASN A 240 12.84 13.86 1.07
C ASN A 240 14.15 14.11 1.84
N ASN A 241 15.27 13.58 1.33
CA ASN A 241 16.55 13.57 2.04
C ASN A 241 17.42 14.84 1.82
N THR A 242 17.08 15.69 0.86
CA THR A 242 17.91 16.86 0.48
C THR A 242 17.32 18.21 0.89
N LEU A 243 16.01 18.28 1.15
CA LEU A 243 15.33 19.44 1.74
C LEU A 243 14.92 19.20 3.21
N PRO A 244 15.86 19.16 4.18
CA PRO A 244 15.50 19.02 5.59
C PRO A 244 14.62 20.21 6.01
N VAL A 245 13.38 19.92 6.41
CA VAL A 245 12.44 20.95 6.85
C VAL A 245 12.99 21.66 8.10
N SER A 246 13.48 22.89 7.92
CA SER A 246 14.06 23.69 9.02
C SER A 246 13.07 24.03 10.14
N THR A 247 11.79 23.78 9.90
CA THR A 247 10.71 23.77 10.88
C THR A 247 10.06 22.40 10.84
N ILE A 248 10.00 21.72 11.99
CA ILE A 248 9.30 20.44 12.15
C ILE A 248 7.87 20.60 11.61
N ALA A 249 7.51 19.76 10.66
CA ALA A 249 6.21 19.81 10.02
C ALA A 249 5.14 19.28 10.98
N ASP A 250 4.09 20.07 11.19
CA ASP A 250 2.96 19.72 12.05
C ASP A 250 1.96 18.75 11.35
N THR A 251 2.25 18.42 10.09
CA THR A 251 1.55 17.47 9.23
C THR A 251 2.57 16.60 8.50
N ALA A 252 2.18 15.41 8.08
CA ALA A 252 3.07 14.50 7.34
C ALA A 252 3.62 15.15 6.06
N THR A 253 4.94 15.08 5.88
CA THR A 253 5.63 15.52 4.66
C THR A 253 5.59 14.46 3.57
N ILE A 254 5.41 13.19 3.96
CA ILE A 254 5.15 12.08 3.06
C ILE A 254 3.84 11.40 3.51
N ALA A 255 2.84 11.37 2.64
CA ALA A 255 1.51 10.88 2.96
C ALA A 255 1.06 9.76 2.01
N ASP A 256 0.71 8.60 2.55
CA ASP A 256 -0.16 7.64 1.87
C ASP A 256 -1.62 7.86 2.32
N THR A 257 -2.47 8.10 1.33
CA THR A 257 -3.89 8.44 1.52
C THR A 257 -4.86 7.30 1.19
N ASN A 258 -4.39 6.10 0.82
CA ASN A 258 -5.27 5.00 0.43
C ASN A 258 -4.60 3.62 0.49
N GLY A 259 -5.28 2.62 1.07
CA GLY A 259 -4.96 1.19 0.88
C GLY A 259 -3.77 0.69 1.69
N GLY A 260 -2.71 1.49 1.79
CA GLY A 260 -1.45 1.16 2.44
C GLY A 260 -0.28 1.34 1.48
N LEU A 261 0.93 1.45 2.02
CA LEU A 261 2.15 1.66 1.24
C LEU A 261 3.17 0.56 1.52
N SER A 262 3.62 -0.13 0.47
CA SER A 262 4.72 -1.09 0.49
C SER A 262 5.94 -0.50 -0.23
N ILE A 263 7.04 -0.32 0.50
CA ILE A 263 8.33 0.09 -0.06
C ILE A 263 9.24 -1.14 -0.12
N GLU A 264 9.50 -1.63 -1.32
CA GLU A 264 10.34 -2.79 -1.63
C GLU A 264 11.67 -2.32 -2.22
N SER A 265 12.73 -2.27 -1.40
CA SER A 265 14.09 -1.93 -1.82
C SER A 265 15.02 -3.14 -1.75
N ALA A 266 15.74 -3.43 -2.83
CA ALA A 266 16.79 -4.45 -2.80
C ALA A 266 18.05 -4.02 -2.00
N GLY A 267 18.18 -2.72 -1.73
CA GLY A 267 19.25 -2.09 -0.97
C GLY A 267 18.70 -1.21 0.14
N ASP A 268 19.14 0.04 0.19
CA ASP A 268 18.80 0.96 1.29
C ASP A 268 17.45 1.67 1.07
N VAL A 269 16.79 2.02 2.18
CA VAL A 269 15.64 2.93 2.23
C VAL A 269 16.01 4.08 3.16
N THR A 270 16.07 5.31 2.64
CA THR A 270 16.47 6.50 3.42
C THR A 270 15.39 7.57 3.36
N MET A 271 14.90 7.99 4.53
CA MET A 271 14.13 9.21 4.70
C MET A 271 15.04 10.37 5.13
N GLY A 272 14.65 11.60 4.83
CA GLY A 272 15.29 12.78 5.40
C GLY A 272 15.19 12.85 6.92
N ALA A 273 16.19 13.49 7.55
CA ALA A 273 16.15 13.76 8.98
C ALA A 273 15.11 14.86 9.27
N GLY A 274 14.14 14.53 10.14
CA GLY A 274 13.02 15.42 10.47
C GLY A 274 11.72 15.12 9.72
N GLU A 275 11.78 14.27 8.69
CA GLU A 275 10.66 13.90 7.84
C GLU A 275 9.65 12.97 8.51
N LYS A 276 8.40 13.05 8.04
CA LYS A 276 7.30 12.22 8.54
C LYS A 276 6.59 11.49 7.42
N LEU A 277 6.60 10.16 7.50
CA LEU A 277 5.84 9.26 6.65
C LEU A 277 4.60 8.74 7.40
N SER A 278 3.42 9.17 6.94
CA SER A 278 2.14 8.70 7.47
C SER A 278 1.34 7.95 6.40
N SER A 279 0.94 6.71 6.68
CA SER A 279 -0.10 5.99 5.94
C SER A 279 -1.42 6.02 6.70
N THR A 280 -2.53 6.11 5.99
CA THR A 280 -3.88 5.94 6.56
C THR A 280 -4.25 4.46 6.82
N ALA A 281 -3.42 3.52 6.38
CA ALA A 281 -3.61 2.07 6.47
C ALA A 281 -2.28 1.37 6.85
N VAL A 282 -1.94 0.24 6.23
CA VAL A 282 -0.71 -0.52 6.50
C VAL A 282 0.50 0.17 5.87
N LEU A 283 1.59 0.34 6.63
CA LEU A 283 2.88 0.75 6.11
C LEU A 283 3.88 -0.40 6.23
N ALA A 284 4.36 -0.90 5.09
CA ALA A 284 5.38 -1.93 4.99
C ALA A 284 6.65 -1.36 4.33
N ILE A 285 7.80 -1.56 4.97
CA ILE A 285 9.11 -1.18 4.44
C ILE A 285 10.01 -2.40 4.49
N HIS A 286 10.41 -2.90 3.32
CA HIS A 286 11.38 -3.98 3.16
C HIS A 286 12.63 -3.43 2.46
N ALA A 287 13.78 -3.51 3.14
CA ALA A 287 15.06 -3.00 2.66
C ALA A 287 16.12 -4.10 2.74
N GLY A 288 16.66 -4.56 1.61
CA GLY A 288 17.73 -5.55 1.59
C GLY A 288 19.02 -5.09 2.29
N GLY A 289 19.22 -3.78 2.41
CA GLY A 289 20.28 -3.10 3.15
C GLY A 289 19.79 -2.45 4.44
N LYS A 290 20.05 -1.14 4.58
CA LYS A 290 19.70 -0.33 5.75
C LYS A 290 18.42 0.48 5.52
N ALA A 291 17.51 0.44 6.48
CA ALA A 291 16.42 1.40 6.59
C ALA A 291 16.82 2.53 7.55
N SER A 292 16.90 3.78 7.07
CA SER A 292 17.19 4.99 7.87
C SER A 292 15.94 5.87 7.87
N LEU A 293 15.17 5.86 8.96
CA LEU A 293 13.77 6.33 8.97
C LEU A 293 13.53 7.40 10.05
N GLY A 294 12.66 8.37 9.74
CA GLY A 294 12.20 9.42 10.66
C GLY A 294 10.93 9.00 11.41
N ASP A 295 9.96 9.91 11.48
CA ASP A 295 8.63 9.62 12.04
C ASP A 295 7.85 8.68 11.12
N LEU A 296 7.24 7.66 11.71
CA LEU A 296 6.38 6.71 11.01
C LEU A 296 5.01 6.67 11.69
N SER A 297 3.92 6.71 10.92
CA SER A 297 2.57 6.61 11.48
C SER A 297 1.64 5.85 10.55
N ALA A 298 1.03 4.76 11.02
CA ALA A 298 0.22 3.85 10.20
C ALA A 298 -0.80 3.11 11.06
N THR A 299 -1.84 2.46 10.51
CA THR A 299 -2.69 1.57 11.33
C THR A 299 -1.92 0.32 11.76
N GLU A 300 -1.06 -0.18 10.88
CA GLU A 300 -0.09 -1.25 11.14
C GLU A 300 1.25 -0.88 10.50
N LEU A 301 2.35 -1.16 11.19
CA LEU A 301 3.70 -0.82 10.74
C LEU A 301 4.59 -2.06 10.72
N SER A 302 5.23 -2.33 9.58
CA SER A 302 6.20 -3.42 9.41
C SER A 302 7.49 -2.88 8.77
N VAL A 303 8.64 -3.09 9.43
CA VAL A 303 9.96 -2.70 8.90
C VAL A 303 10.92 -3.89 8.95
N ASP A 304 11.30 -4.40 7.79
CA ASP A 304 12.23 -5.52 7.61
C ASP A 304 13.49 -5.02 6.91
N ALA A 305 14.62 -4.94 7.62
CA ALA A 305 15.89 -4.51 7.05
C ALA A 305 17.10 -5.19 7.69
N ALA A 306 18.24 -5.27 6.99
CA ALA A 306 19.48 -5.79 7.57
C ALA A 306 19.98 -4.92 8.75
N GLN A 307 19.69 -3.62 8.69
CA GLN A 307 19.82 -2.68 9.82
C GLN A 307 18.67 -1.68 9.76
N ILE A 308 18.06 -1.40 10.92
CA ILE A 308 17.08 -0.32 11.09
C ILE A 308 17.72 0.77 11.94
N GLU A 309 17.79 2.00 11.41
CA GLU A 309 18.23 3.19 12.11
C GLU A 309 17.08 4.21 12.21
N ILE A 310 16.85 4.74 13.41
CA ILE A 310 15.90 5.82 13.66
C ILE A 310 16.68 7.13 13.74
N LEU A 311 16.36 8.04 12.81
CA LEU A 311 16.99 9.34 12.65
C LEU A 311 16.38 10.33 13.65
N GLY A 312 17.05 10.61 14.76
CA GLY A 312 16.53 11.49 15.81
C GLY A 312 16.20 12.91 15.32
N ARG A 313 15.22 13.52 15.99
CA ARG A 313 14.70 14.88 15.72
C ARG A 313 14.50 15.64 17.04
N PRO A 314 14.66 16.97 17.07
CA PRO A 314 14.23 17.78 18.21
C PRO A 314 12.71 17.69 18.44
N PRO A 315 12.22 17.85 19.68
CA PRO A 315 10.80 18.01 20.00
C PRO A 315 10.12 19.15 19.22
N GLY A 316 8.95 18.89 18.61
CA GLY A 316 8.23 19.81 17.73
C GLY A 316 6.82 20.24 18.19
N PRO A 317 6.20 21.21 17.48
CA PRO A 317 4.80 21.57 17.65
C PRO A 317 3.87 20.60 16.89
N VAL A 318 2.83 20.12 17.54
CA VAL A 318 1.79 19.27 16.93
C VAL A 318 0.62 20.12 16.43
N ALA A 319 0.07 19.83 15.26
CA ALA A 319 -1.06 20.58 14.69
C ALA A 319 -2.34 20.45 15.53
N GLY A 320 -3.03 21.57 15.75
CA GLY A 320 -4.47 21.59 16.01
C GLY A 320 -4.97 21.24 17.42
N ALA A 321 -4.14 20.97 18.42
CA ALA A 321 -4.61 20.59 19.76
C ALA A 321 -3.85 21.22 20.94
N ALA A 322 -4.53 21.34 22.09
CA ALA A 322 -3.95 21.72 23.38
C ALA A 322 -3.36 20.48 24.13
N ILE A 323 -2.71 19.61 23.38
CA ILE A 323 -2.22 18.25 23.72
C ILE A 323 -0.67 18.30 23.61
N PRO A 324 0.11 17.47 24.33
CA PRO A 324 1.52 17.79 24.58
C PRO A 324 2.40 17.85 23.32
N VAL A 325 3.51 18.57 23.50
CA VAL A 325 4.63 18.72 22.55
C VAL A 325 5.00 17.36 21.97
N ASP A 326 5.25 17.29 20.66
CA ASP A 326 5.89 16.12 20.06
C ASP A 326 7.24 15.91 20.77
N HIS A 327 7.54 14.68 21.17
CA HIS A 327 8.70 14.40 22.02
C HIS A 327 9.99 14.12 21.25
N GLY A 328 9.96 14.12 19.92
CA GLY A 328 11.13 14.00 19.06
C GLY A 328 10.82 13.21 17.80
N VAL A 329 10.96 11.88 17.88
CA VAL A 329 10.59 10.94 16.81
C VAL A 329 9.65 9.87 17.34
N ASP A 330 8.47 9.81 16.73
CA ASP A 330 7.39 8.91 17.12
C ASP A 330 7.12 7.87 16.02
N TRP A 331 7.11 6.59 16.42
CA TRP A 331 6.64 5.47 15.58
C TRP A 331 5.29 5.00 16.11
N VAL A 332 4.22 5.22 15.34
CA VAL A 332 2.84 5.11 15.81
C VAL A 332 2.02 4.12 14.98
N ALA A 333 1.57 3.03 15.60
CA ALA A 333 0.62 2.09 14.99
C ALA A 333 -0.16 1.26 16.02
N ASN A 334 -1.18 0.50 15.60
CA ASN A 334 -1.76 -0.53 16.47
C ASN A 334 -0.73 -1.61 16.77
N ASP A 335 -0.11 -2.12 15.71
CA ASP A 335 0.95 -3.12 15.76
C ASP A 335 2.20 -2.61 15.03
N ILE A 336 3.34 -2.76 15.69
CA ILE A 336 4.67 -2.43 15.15
C ILE A 336 5.50 -3.70 15.09
N THR A 337 5.90 -4.12 13.90
CA THR A 337 6.75 -5.30 13.67
C THR A 337 8.08 -4.89 13.06
N THR A 338 9.19 -5.36 13.63
CA THR A 338 10.52 -5.23 13.02
C THR A 338 11.30 -6.55 13.07
N ASN A 339 12.13 -6.80 12.08
CA ASN A 339 12.96 -8.02 12.04
C ASN A 339 14.18 -7.95 12.99
N VAL A 340 14.76 -6.76 13.16
CA VAL A 340 15.88 -6.44 14.07
C VAL A 340 15.46 -5.38 15.09
N VAL A 341 16.23 -5.20 16.17
CA VAL A 341 16.00 -4.09 17.10
C VAL A 341 16.43 -2.77 16.42
N PRO A 342 15.54 -1.76 16.32
CA PRO A 342 15.92 -0.46 15.77
C PRO A 342 17.04 0.20 16.57
N LEU A 343 17.96 0.87 15.88
CA LEU A 343 19.05 1.63 16.49
C LEU A 343 18.79 3.13 16.33
N TRP A 344 18.65 3.85 17.44
CA TRP A 344 18.66 5.30 17.43
C TRP A 344 20.06 5.83 17.08
N ASP A 345 20.12 6.81 16.17
CA ASP A 345 21.37 7.44 15.70
C ASP A 345 22.08 8.30 16.76
N GLY A 346 21.47 8.47 17.94
CA GLY A 346 22.01 9.21 19.07
C GLY A 346 21.84 10.73 18.98
N LYS A 347 21.07 11.24 18.00
CA LYS A 347 20.77 12.67 17.86
C LYS A 347 19.47 13.04 18.56
N ASP A 348 19.47 14.23 19.15
CA ASP A 348 18.31 14.86 19.79
C ASP A 348 17.62 14.01 20.86
N ALA A 349 16.29 13.83 20.79
CA ALA A 349 15.53 13.06 21.76
C ALA A 349 15.50 11.56 21.41
N PRO A 350 15.56 10.64 22.40
CA PRO A 350 15.33 9.22 22.14
C PRO A 350 13.93 9.00 21.55
N PRO A 351 13.77 8.06 20.59
CA PRO A 351 12.49 7.82 19.93
C PRO A 351 11.46 7.22 20.89
N THR A 352 10.19 7.47 20.63
CA THR A 352 9.06 6.87 21.38
C THR A 352 8.22 6.00 20.45
N PHE A 353 7.83 4.82 20.94
CA PHE A 353 6.94 3.91 20.22
C PHE A 353 5.54 4.04 20.80
N VAL A 354 4.58 4.44 19.97
CA VAL A 354 3.18 4.68 20.36
C VAL A 354 2.31 3.54 19.84
N LEU A 355 1.74 2.78 20.76
CA LEU A 355 0.91 1.62 20.45
C LEU A 355 -0.58 1.90 20.67
N GLY A 356 -1.39 1.65 19.65
CA GLY A 356 -2.85 1.61 19.73
C GLY A 356 -3.35 0.39 20.52
N SER A 357 -4.24 -0.39 19.91
CA SER A 357 -4.84 -1.59 20.51
C SER A 357 -3.88 -2.80 20.57
N GLY A 358 -2.96 -2.91 19.62
CA GLY A 358 -2.05 -4.04 19.43
C GLY A 358 -0.78 -4.03 20.29
N GLY A 359 0.32 -4.51 19.72
CA GLY A 359 1.60 -4.74 20.38
C GLY A 359 2.83 -4.32 19.57
N ILE A 360 4.00 -4.66 20.10
CA ILE A 360 5.29 -4.46 19.41
C ILE A 360 6.09 -5.75 19.38
N ARG A 361 6.57 -6.13 18.20
CA ARG A 361 7.34 -7.34 17.94
C ARG A 361 8.64 -6.91 17.26
N THR A 362 9.79 -7.22 17.86
CA THR A 362 11.10 -6.92 17.26
C THR A 362 12.05 -8.11 17.39
N GLY A 363 13.17 -8.08 16.68
CA GLY A 363 14.26 -9.06 16.85
C GLY A 363 14.92 -9.11 18.24
N GLY A 364 14.45 -8.34 19.22
CA GLY A 364 14.97 -8.35 20.59
C GLY A 364 14.17 -7.48 21.57
N VAL A 365 14.85 -6.92 22.57
CA VAL A 365 14.27 -5.98 23.53
C VAL A 365 14.55 -4.55 23.06
N ILE A 366 13.50 -3.75 22.92
CA ILE A 366 13.60 -2.32 22.64
C ILE A 366 14.10 -1.57 23.89
N PRO A 367 15.19 -0.77 23.79
CA PRO A 367 15.70 0.04 24.90
C PRO A 367 15.04 1.43 25.03
N TYR A 368 14.01 1.71 24.22
CA TYR A 368 13.32 2.99 24.12
C TYR A 368 11.97 2.98 24.86
N ASP A 369 11.37 4.16 25.01
CA ASP A 369 10.07 4.29 25.65
C ASP A 369 8.96 3.79 24.73
N VAL A 370 8.07 2.95 25.29
CA VAL A 370 6.84 2.52 24.64
C VAL A 370 5.67 3.09 25.44
N VAL A 371 4.70 3.71 24.76
CA VAL A 371 3.51 4.33 25.36
C VAL A 371 2.26 3.87 24.63
N ARG A 372 1.10 3.96 25.28
CA ARG A 372 -0.18 3.78 24.60
C ARG A 372 -0.62 5.06 23.90
N PHE A 373 -1.29 4.93 22.75
CA PHE A 373 -1.88 6.04 22.01
C PHE A 373 -2.87 6.83 22.88
N THR A 374 -3.81 6.13 23.53
CA THR A 374 -4.73 6.70 24.52
C THR A 374 -4.58 6.04 25.88
N PRO A 375 -5.08 6.66 26.98
CA PRO A 375 -5.13 6.04 28.30
C PRO A 375 -5.93 4.72 28.39
N ARG A 376 -6.74 4.40 27.38
CA ARG A 376 -7.55 3.17 27.31
C ARG A 376 -6.93 2.09 26.41
N GLY A 377 -5.89 2.42 25.64
CA GLY A 377 -5.40 1.53 24.57
C GLY A 377 -6.39 1.44 23.41
N ASP A 378 -7.05 2.56 23.06
CA ASP A 378 -7.97 2.60 21.92
C ASP A 378 -7.20 2.33 20.61
N GLU A 379 -7.89 1.68 19.67
CA GLU A 379 -7.42 1.42 18.31
C GLU A 379 -7.18 2.73 17.53
N ILE A 380 -6.03 2.82 16.86
CA ILE A 380 -5.70 3.85 15.89
C ILE A 380 -6.40 3.51 14.57
N LYS A 381 -7.20 4.43 14.05
CA LYS A 381 -8.05 4.25 12.86
C LYS A 381 -7.62 5.20 11.74
N PRO A 382 -7.96 4.92 10.47
CA PRO A 382 -7.71 5.83 9.35
C PRO A 382 -8.18 7.28 9.63
N ALA A 383 -9.31 7.43 10.32
CA ALA A 383 -9.88 8.73 10.71
C ALA A 383 -9.08 9.50 11.79
N ASN A 384 -8.10 8.88 12.46
CA ASN A 384 -7.20 9.60 13.37
C ASN A 384 -6.10 10.36 12.61
N PHE A 385 -5.67 9.84 11.47
CA PHE A 385 -4.61 10.45 10.66
C PHE A 385 -5.10 11.68 9.89
N VAL A 386 -6.40 11.86 9.66
CA VAL A 386 -6.91 12.93 8.79
C VAL A 386 -7.46 14.10 9.62
N GLY A 387 -6.80 15.26 9.51
CA GLY A 387 -7.21 16.50 10.14
C GLY A 387 -8.51 17.07 9.58
N SER A 388 -9.09 18.04 10.29
CA SER A 388 -10.31 18.74 9.86
C SER A 388 -10.14 19.55 8.56
N ASP A 389 -8.90 19.81 8.16
CA ASP A 389 -8.50 20.44 6.89
C ASP A 389 -8.06 19.43 5.81
N THR A 390 -8.31 18.13 6.04
CA THR A 390 -7.95 16.98 5.18
C THR A 390 -6.45 16.66 5.09
N ARG A 391 -5.58 17.33 5.85
CA ARG A 391 -4.16 16.98 5.91
C ARG A 391 -3.92 15.72 6.74
N VAL A 392 -2.85 14.99 6.41
CA VAL A 392 -2.41 13.86 7.21
C VAL A 392 -1.59 14.38 8.40
N LEU A 393 -2.00 14.01 9.62
CA LEU A 393 -1.50 14.57 10.88
C LEU A 393 -0.31 13.81 11.44
N ASP A 394 0.36 14.49 12.37
CA ASP A 394 1.17 13.87 13.40
C ASP A 394 0.30 13.24 14.51
N LEU A 395 0.68 12.05 14.97
CA LEU A 395 0.04 11.31 16.04
C LEU A 395 1.03 11.11 17.17
N THR A 396 0.67 11.54 18.37
CA THR A 396 1.51 11.39 19.58
C THR A 396 0.81 10.56 20.65
N GLY A 397 1.59 9.89 21.50
CA GLY A 397 1.08 9.03 22.56
C GLY A 397 0.68 9.80 23.83
N THR A 398 -0.55 9.60 24.30
CA THR A 398 -1.07 10.24 25.55
C THR A 398 -1.38 9.26 26.68
N GLY A 399 -1.23 7.96 26.42
CA GLY A 399 -1.52 6.89 27.37
C GLY A 399 -0.36 6.54 28.31
N PRO A 400 -0.56 5.56 29.21
CA PRO A 400 0.49 5.07 30.10
C PRO A 400 1.64 4.42 29.33
N ARG A 401 2.81 4.39 29.96
CA ARG A 401 3.96 3.59 29.50
C ARG A 401 3.59 2.11 29.43
N ALA A 402 3.85 1.50 28.28
CA ALA A 402 3.78 0.07 28.04
C ALA A 402 5.15 -0.55 28.34
N VAL A 403 5.16 -1.80 28.83
CA VAL A 403 6.40 -2.58 28.95
C VAL A 403 6.58 -3.36 27.65
N SER A 404 7.76 -3.24 27.03
CA SER A 404 8.17 -4.02 25.87
C SER A 404 8.47 -5.49 26.26
N ASP A 405 7.43 -6.33 26.34
CA ASP A 405 7.63 -7.78 26.41
C ASP A 405 7.75 -8.36 24.99
N ALA A 406 8.95 -8.81 24.63
CA ALA A 406 9.27 -9.34 23.31
C ALA A 406 8.69 -10.76 23.02
N ARG A 407 7.82 -11.31 23.88
CA ARG A 407 7.36 -12.71 23.83
C ARG A 407 5.85 -12.93 23.63
N ASN A 408 5.22 -12.02 22.88
CA ASN A 408 3.82 -11.97 22.45
C ASN A 408 2.77 -11.31 23.37
N ASP A 409 1.89 -10.61 22.66
CA ASP A 409 0.49 -10.26 22.89
C ASP A 409 0.10 -9.58 24.20
N LEU A 410 -0.25 -8.30 24.04
CA LEU A 410 -0.71 -7.32 25.03
C LEU A 410 0.34 -6.93 26.08
N PRO A 411 0.94 -5.71 25.93
CA PRO A 411 1.51 -4.99 27.05
C PRO A 411 0.50 -4.91 28.21
N ARG A 412 0.70 -5.77 29.22
CA ARG A 412 0.01 -5.66 30.51
C ARG A 412 0.34 -4.28 31.06
N SER A 413 -0.68 -3.53 31.45
CA SER A 413 -0.48 -2.27 32.17
C SER A 413 0.48 -2.52 33.34
N ALA A 414 1.58 -1.76 33.38
CA ALA A 414 2.62 -1.98 34.38
C ALA A 414 1.97 -1.93 35.77
N PRO A 415 2.08 -2.99 36.60
CA PRO A 415 1.48 -2.97 37.92
C PRO A 415 2.10 -1.81 38.71
N PRO A 416 1.29 -1.06 39.49
CA PRO A 416 1.79 0.08 40.24
C PRO A 416 2.94 -0.38 41.15
N VAL A 417 4.09 0.30 41.05
CA VAL A 417 5.31 -0.06 41.79
C VAL A 417 5.05 0.13 43.28
N LEU A 418 4.66 -0.95 43.96
CA LEU A 418 4.63 -1.00 45.41
C LEU A 418 6.08 -0.99 45.94
N PRO A 419 6.37 -0.28 47.05
CA PRO A 419 7.73 -0.19 47.55
C PRO A 419 8.28 -1.56 47.97
N ALA A 420 9.31 -2.01 47.25
CA ALA A 420 10.27 -3.05 47.61
C ALA A 420 9.76 -4.23 48.48
N LEU A 421 9.17 -5.23 47.83
CA LEU A 421 9.22 -6.61 48.34
C LEU A 421 10.41 -7.34 47.68
N ALA A 422 11.38 -7.74 48.50
CA ALA A 422 12.57 -8.43 48.02
C ALA A 422 12.24 -9.81 47.44
N ALA A 423 12.81 -10.13 46.28
CA ALA A 423 12.65 -11.43 45.64
C ALA A 423 13.24 -12.56 46.50
N ARG A 424 12.53 -13.68 46.60
CA ARG A 424 13.11 -14.96 47.05
C ARG A 424 13.77 -15.64 45.85
N ALA A 425 14.99 -16.12 46.04
CA ALA A 425 15.61 -17.07 45.12
C ALA A 425 14.86 -18.42 45.16
N GLY A 426 14.67 -19.03 43.98
CA GLY A 426 14.27 -20.42 43.82
C GLY A 426 15.28 -21.10 42.90
N ASP A 427 15.93 -22.16 43.39
CA ASP A 427 17.13 -22.73 42.79
C ASP A 427 16.86 -23.81 41.70
N GLU A 428 15.77 -23.71 40.96
CA GLU A 428 15.38 -24.73 39.97
C GLU A 428 15.49 -24.19 38.52
N PRO A 429 16.46 -24.67 37.71
CA PRO A 429 16.62 -24.23 36.33
C PRO A 429 15.54 -24.86 35.42
N PRO A 430 15.04 -24.14 34.40
CA PRO A 430 14.01 -24.67 33.50
C PRO A 430 14.56 -25.79 32.62
N SER A 431 13.76 -26.86 32.47
CA SER A 431 14.06 -27.97 31.56
C SER A 431 14.15 -27.51 30.10
N PRO A 432 15.16 -27.97 29.34
CA PRO A 432 15.31 -27.58 27.93
C PRO A 432 14.18 -28.18 27.06
N PRO A 433 13.77 -27.49 25.99
CA PRO A 433 12.75 -28.00 25.07
C PRO A 433 13.21 -29.26 24.33
N ARG A 434 12.27 -30.18 24.07
CA ARG A 434 12.51 -31.41 23.29
C ARG A 434 12.90 -31.06 21.86
N ALA A 435 14.08 -31.51 21.41
CA ALA A 435 14.44 -31.47 20.00
C ALA A 435 13.54 -32.42 19.19
N VAL A 436 12.97 -31.90 18.09
CA VAL A 436 12.18 -32.65 17.11
C VAL A 436 13.11 -33.05 15.95
N SER A 437 13.00 -34.27 15.44
CA SER A 437 13.92 -34.74 14.40
C SER A 437 13.51 -34.27 13.00
N SER A 438 14.48 -34.16 12.09
CA SER A 438 14.22 -33.88 10.67
C SER A 438 13.32 -34.93 10.00
N GLU A 439 13.30 -36.15 10.54
CA GLU A 439 12.47 -37.26 10.08
C GLU A 439 11.00 -37.11 10.54
N GLU A 440 10.74 -36.57 11.73
CA GLU A 440 9.39 -36.15 12.17
C GLU A 440 8.82 -35.06 11.24
N VAL A 441 9.66 -34.13 10.77
CA VAL A 441 9.25 -33.04 9.85
C VAL A 441 9.01 -33.54 8.42
N ILE A 442 9.91 -34.37 7.88
CA ILE A 442 9.77 -34.92 6.51
C ILE A 442 8.58 -35.89 6.40
N GLY A 443 8.25 -36.61 7.49
CA GLY A 443 7.08 -37.48 7.55
C GLY A 443 5.73 -36.76 7.40
N ALA A 444 5.65 -35.47 7.77
CA ALA A 444 4.43 -34.68 7.63
C ALA A 444 4.17 -34.15 6.20
N LEU A 445 5.20 -34.13 5.34
CA LEU A 445 5.18 -33.47 4.02
C LEU A 445 4.93 -34.39 2.82
N HIS A 446 4.64 -35.68 3.04
CA HIS A 446 4.38 -36.64 1.96
C HIS A 446 3.00 -37.33 2.10
N CYS A 447 1.98 -36.77 1.44
CA CYS A 447 0.75 -37.50 1.16
C CYS A 447 1.02 -38.62 0.14
N ARG A 448 1.21 -39.85 0.63
CA ARG A 448 1.35 -41.06 -0.19
C ARG A 448 0.48 -42.16 0.38
N THR A 449 -0.63 -42.48 -0.30
CA THR A 449 -1.45 -43.65 0.06
C THR A 449 -0.74 -44.93 -0.40
N GLY A 450 -0.96 -46.03 0.33
CA GLY A 450 -0.22 -47.29 0.16
C GLY A 450 -0.49 -48.07 -1.14
N SER A 451 -1.23 -47.52 -2.11
CA SER A 451 -1.53 -48.15 -3.40
C SER A 451 -0.75 -47.57 -4.60
N GLY A 452 -0.12 -46.40 -4.46
CA GLY A 452 0.82 -45.87 -5.46
C GLY A 452 0.26 -45.00 -6.60
N ASP A 453 -1.04 -44.66 -6.57
CA ASP A 453 -1.66 -43.76 -7.56
C ASP A 453 -1.52 -42.27 -7.20
N VAL A 454 -1.50 -41.41 -8.22
CA VAL A 454 -1.42 -39.94 -8.09
C VAL A 454 -2.83 -39.35 -8.05
N CYS A 455 -3.06 -38.37 -7.16
CA CYS A 455 -4.36 -37.72 -6.99
C CYS A 455 -4.82 -36.99 -8.27
N ALA A 456 -6.08 -37.22 -8.67
CA ALA A 456 -6.74 -36.43 -9.70
C ALA A 456 -7.34 -35.13 -9.10
N PRO A 457 -7.36 -34.01 -9.85
CA PRO A 457 -7.93 -32.75 -9.35
C PRO A 457 -9.46 -32.81 -9.24
N PRO A 458 -10.07 -32.02 -8.33
CA PRO A 458 -11.53 -31.95 -8.16
C PRO A 458 -12.23 -31.24 -9.33
N ALA A 459 -13.55 -31.40 -9.41
CA ALA A 459 -14.38 -30.82 -10.45
C ALA A 459 -14.66 -29.32 -10.22
N ILE A 460 -14.92 -28.60 -11.30
CA ILE A 460 -15.21 -27.16 -11.28
C ILE A 460 -16.59 -26.94 -10.61
N GLY A 461 -16.58 -26.35 -9.42
CA GLY A 461 -17.78 -26.04 -8.64
C GLY A 461 -17.49 -25.75 -7.16
N ASP A 462 -16.47 -26.39 -6.59
CA ASP A 462 -15.96 -26.06 -5.27
C ASP A 462 -14.97 -24.90 -5.34
N ASP A 463 -15.09 -23.89 -4.47
CA ASP A 463 -13.98 -23.01 -4.15
C ASP A 463 -12.98 -23.82 -3.31
N PRO A 464 -11.77 -24.12 -3.83
CA PRO A 464 -10.80 -24.92 -3.10
C PRO A 464 -10.31 -24.17 -1.85
N LEU A 465 -10.27 -22.84 -1.87
CA LEU A 465 -9.76 -22.01 -0.78
C LEU A 465 -10.72 -22.02 0.42
N ALA A 466 -12.02 -21.84 0.17
CA ALA A 466 -13.04 -21.93 1.22
C ALA A 466 -13.11 -23.34 1.83
N THR A 467 -12.94 -24.38 1.00
CA THR A 467 -12.88 -25.78 1.46
C THR A 467 -11.64 -26.06 2.30
N GLU A 468 -10.48 -25.53 1.90
CA GLU A 468 -9.20 -25.65 2.62
C GLU A 468 -9.24 -24.92 3.97
N HIS A 469 -9.73 -23.67 4.00
CA HIS A 469 -9.93 -22.92 5.24
C HIS A 469 -10.91 -23.62 6.21
N ALA A 470 -11.99 -24.22 5.70
CA ALA A 470 -12.92 -24.99 6.53
C ALA A 470 -12.29 -26.26 7.14
N LEU A 471 -11.42 -26.94 6.38
CA LEU A 471 -10.62 -28.06 6.89
C LEU A 471 -9.58 -27.60 7.92
N GLU A 472 -8.92 -26.46 7.68
CA GLU A 472 -7.95 -25.89 8.61
C GLU A 472 -8.60 -25.47 9.94
N LEU A 473 -9.74 -24.75 9.88
CA LEU A 473 -10.50 -24.34 11.07
C LEU A 473 -10.89 -25.56 11.93
N ARG A 474 -11.37 -26.63 11.29
CA ARG A 474 -11.66 -27.90 11.96
C ARG A 474 -10.41 -28.56 12.55
N GLN A 475 -9.28 -28.54 11.85
CA GLN A 475 -8.01 -29.08 12.37
C GLN A 475 -7.49 -28.30 13.56
N ARG A 476 -7.52 -26.95 13.52
CA ARG A 476 -7.18 -26.07 14.64
C ARG A 476 -8.08 -26.36 15.85
N TYR A 477 -9.39 -26.49 15.64
CA TYR A 477 -10.33 -26.82 16.72
C TYR A 477 -10.07 -28.22 17.32
N ARG A 478 -9.79 -29.22 16.47
CA ARG A 478 -9.36 -30.56 16.92
C ARG A 478 -8.06 -30.52 17.71
N ALA A 479 -7.09 -29.71 17.33
CA ALA A 479 -5.81 -29.58 18.04
C ALA A 479 -6.02 -28.96 19.44
N LEU A 480 -6.88 -27.95 19.56
CA LEU A 480 -7.28 -27.38 20.86
C LEU A 480 -7.94 -28.44 21.76
N LEU A 481 -8.90 -29.19 21.20
CA LEU A 481 -9.59 -30.29 21.90
C LEU A 481 -8.70 -31.55 22.13
N ALA A 482 -7.52 -31.64 21.52
CA ALA A 482 -6.64 -32.79 21.68
C ALA A 482 -5.84 -32.75 22.98
N THR A 483 -5.67 -31.58 23.61
CA THR A 483 -4.96 -31.45 24.89
C THR A 483 -5.72 -32.14 26.03
N ASP A 484 -4.99 -32.73 26.98
CA ASP A 484 -5.63 -33.40 28.11
C ASP A 484 -6.25 -32.40 29.09
N GLU A 485 -5.70 -31.18 29.17
CA GLU A 485 -6.25 -30.04 29.89
C GLU A 485 -7.61 -29.61 29.34
N ALA A 486 -7.76 -29.47 28.01
CA ALA A 486 -9.05 -29.10 27.41
C ALA A 486 -10.10 -30.20 27.59
N LYS A 487 -9.73 -31.47 27.36
CA LYS A 487 -10.60 -32.63 27.63
C LYS A 487 -11.02 -32.69 29.09
N GLN A 488 -10.10 -32.47 30.03
CA GLN A 488 -10.40 -32.47 31.46
C GLN A 488 -11.33 -31.30 31.84
N SER A 489 -11.08 -30.10 31.30
CA SER A 489 -11.94 -28.93 31.52
C SER A 489 -13.36 -29.13 30.97
N LEU A 490 -13.51 -29.70 29.77
CA LEU A 490 -14.81 -30.06 29.20
C LEU A 490 -15.51 -31.14 30.04
N ARG A 491 -14.82 -32.23 30.38
CA ARG A 491 -15.38 -33.27 31.25
C ARG A 491 -15.83 -32.72 32.60
N SER A 492 -15.08 -31.79 33.22
CA SER A 492 -15.50 -31.15 34.48
C SER A 492 -16.72 -30.24 34.30
N ALA A 493 -16.77 -29.45 33.21
CA ALA A 493 -17.90 -28.56 32.93
C ALA A 493 -19.20 -29.34 32.69
N PHE A 494 -19.12 -30.48 32.00
CA PHE A 494 -20.28 -31.32 31.66
C PHE A 494 -20.55 -32.46 32.67
N ALA A 495 -19.68 -32.69 33.66
CA ALA A 495 -19.87 -33.71 34.71
C ALA A 495 -21.24 -33.67 35.43
N PRO A 496 -21.87 -32.51 35.72
CA PRO A 496 -23.19 -32.48 36.36
C PRO A 496 -24.33 -33.09 35.53
N LEU A 497 -24.12 -33.30 34.22
CA LEU A 497 -25.11 -33.93 33.32
C LEU A 497 -25.01 -35.46 33.32
N ALA A 498 -23.83 -36.03 33.57
CA ALA A 498 -23.56 -37.47 33.50
C ALA A 498 -24.49 -38.36 34.35
N PRO A 499 -24.88 -38.02 35.61
CA PRO A 499 -25.71 -38.90 36.44
C PRO A 499 -27.21 -38.78 36.16
N ARG A 500 -27.68 -37.87 35.29
CA ARG A 500 -29.11 -37.58 35.14
C ARG A 500 -29.89 -38.58 34.29
N GLY A 501 -29.22 -39.50 33.59
CA GLY A 501 -29.84 -40.61 32.85
C GLY A 501 -30.93 -40.19 31.86
N GLY A 502 -30.87 -38.93 31.41
CA GLY A 502 -32.00 -38.19 30.89
C GLY A 502 -31.86 -37.85 29.43
N ASP A 503 -32.98 -38.00 28.74
CA ASP A 503 -33.29 -37.58 27.37
C ASP A 503 -32.43 -36.42 26.83
N ALA A 504 -31.65 -36.66 25.76
CA ALA A 504 -30.79 -35.65 25.15
C ALA A 504 -31.59 -34.42 24.68
N ALA A 505 -32.87 -34.61 24.33
CA ALA A 505 -33.80 -33.54 23.98
C ALA A 505 -34.05 -32.51 25.11
N ALA A 506 -33.80 -32.87 26.38
CA ALA A 506 -33.95 -31.97 27.51
C ALA A 506 -32.70 -31.09 27.77
N LEU A 507 -31.57 -31.37 27.12
CA LEU A 507 -30.31 -30.68 27.34
C LEU A 507 -30.38 -29.16 27.09
N PRO A 508 -30.98 -28.64 26.00
CA PRO A 508 -31.04 -27.19 25.76
C PRO A 508 -31.84 -26.45 26.86
N GLN A 509 -32.92 -27.06 27.36
CA GLN A 509 -33.71 -26.48 28.45
C GLN A 509 -32.94 -26.49 29.77
N ALA A 510 -32.22 -27.58 30.07
CA ALA A 510 -31.36 -27.69 31.25
C ALA A 510 -30.24 -26.64 31.21
N LEU A 511 -29.55 -26.50 30.09
CA LEU A 511 -28.50 -25.49 29.89
C LEU A 511 -29.02 -24.06 30.01
N ALA A 512 -30.25 -23.77 29.59
CA ALA A 512 -30.84 -22.43 29.77
C ALA A 512 -31.21 -22.12 31.24
N HIS A 513 -31.63 -23.11 32.04
CA HIS A 513 -32.29 -22.85 33.33
C HIS A 513 -31.53 -23.33 34.58
N ASP A 514 -30.63 -24.31 34.47
CA ASP A 514 -29.92 -24.86 35.64
C ASP A 514 -28.63 -24.08 35.96
N PRO A 515 -28.54 -23.33 37.07
CA PRO A 515 -27.35 -22.56 37.41
C PRO A 515 -26.12 -23.43 37.71
N ALA A 516 -26.30 -24.73 38.00
CA ALA A 516 -25.18 -25.66 38.18
C ALA A 516 -24.44 -25.99 36.87
N LEU A 517 -24.96 -25.55 35.72
CA LEU A 517 -24.37 -25.75 34.39
C LEU A 517 -23.64 -24.51 33.84
N GLY A 518 -23.29 -23.54 34.69
CA GLY A 518 -22.63 -22.29 34.27
C GLY A 518 -21.39 -22.51 33.39
N ASP A 519 -20.49 -23.41 33.79
CA ASP A 519 -19.27 -23.72 33.03
C ASP A 519 -19.58 -24.42 31.69
N ALA A 520 -20.59 -25.29 31.65
CA ALA A 520 -21.04 -25.92 30.40
C ALA A 520 -21.62 -24.90 29.41
N ARG A 521 -22.39 -23.91 29.89
CA ARG A 521 -22.88 -22.80 29.06
C ARG A 521 -21.72 -21.98 28.48
N ALA A 522 -20.71 -21.67 29.28
CA ALA A 522 -19.55 -20.91 28.82
C ALA A 522 -18.81 -21.64 27.68
N ARG A 523 -18.60 -22.95 27.81
CA ARG A 523 -17.99 -23.77 26.74
C ARG A 523 -18.86 -23.90 25.49
N ILE A 524 -20.19 -23.85 25.61
CA ILE A 524 -21.11 -23.83 24.47
C ILE A 524 -21.13 -22.46 23.78
N ALA A 525 -20.98 -21.36 24.52
CA ALA A 525 -20.83 -20.02 23.94
C ALA A 525 -19.49 -19.87 23.19
N GLU A 526 -18.39 -20.44 23.70
CA GLU A 526 -17.11 -20.52 22.98
C GLU A 526 -17.25 -21.31 21.66
N LEU A 527 -17.94 -22.46 21.69
CA LEU A 527 -18.25 -23.23 20.49
C LEU A 527 -19.16 -22.46 19.51
N ALA A 528 -20.14 -21.69 20.00
CA ALA A 528 -21.02 -20.88 19.17
C ALA A 528 -20.22 -19.86 18.33
N VAL A 529 -19.21 -19.21 18.91
CA VAL A 529 -18.32 -18.29 18.18
C VAL A 529 -17.51 -19.03 17.09
N ALA A 530 -16.98 -20.21 17.41
CA ALA A 530 -16.24 -21.02 16.43
C ALA A 530 -17.14 -21.54 15.28
N LEU A 531 -18.43 -21.79 15.54
CA LEU A 531 -19.41 -22.18 14.51
C LEU A 531 -19.87 -20.99 13.67
N ALA A 532 -20.01 -19.79 14.25
CA ALA A 532 -20.31 -18.57 13.49
C ALA A 532 -19.19 -18.23 12.49
N GLN A 533 -17.92 -18.49 12.84
CA GLN A 533 -16.80 -18.35 11.91
C GLN A 533 -16.92 -19.26 10.67
N VAL A 534 -17.59 -20.41 10.75
CA VAL A 534 -17.84 -21.29 9.59
C VAL A 534 -18.79 -20.62 8.58
N GLU A 535 -19.77 -19.86 9.07
CA GLU A 535 -20.77 -19.19 8.22
C GLU A 535 -20.17 -17.98 7.47
N LEU A 536 -19.16 -17.34 8.06
CA LEU A 536 -18.39 -16.26 7.43
C LEU A 536 -17.42 -16.74 6.33
N LEU A 537 -17.20 -18.05 6.16
CA LEU A 537 -16.35 -18.60 5.10
C LEU A 537 -17.00 -18.60 3.69
N GLY A 538 -18.26 -18.17 3.57
CA GLY A 538 -18.96 -18.10 2.28
C GLY A 538 -19.27 -19.46 1.63
N LEU A 539 -19.22 -20.54 2.42
CA LEU A 539 -19.52 -21.90 1.97
C LEU A 539 -20.98 -22.06 1.51
N GLU A 540 -21.21 -22.95 0.55
CA GLU A 540 -22.58 -23.38 0.21
C GLU A 540 -23.28 -23.97 1.45
N PRO A 541 -24.61 -23.81 1.62
CA PRO A 541 -25.31 -24.20 2.84
C PRO A 541 -25.06 -25.65 3.29
N GLU A 542 -25.07 -26.61 2.34
CA GLU A 542 -24.77 -28.02 2.63
C GLU A 542 -23.32 -28.27 3.04
N GLN A 543 -22.36 -27.42 2.62
CA GLN A 543 -20.96 -27.50 3.05
C GLN A 543 -20.81 -26.92 4.46
N SER A 544 -21.40 -25.75 4.72
CA SER A 544 -21.42 -25.13 6.05
C SER A 544 -22.04 -26.07 7.11
N GLU A 545 -23.21 -26.67 6.81
CA GLU A 545 -23.89 -27.63 7.70
C GLU A 545 -23.01 -28.85 7.99
N ARG A 546 -22.35 -29.43 6.97
CA ARG A 546 -21.41 -30.56 7.15
C ARG A 546 -20.22 -30.19 8.04
N VAL A 547 -19.69 -28.97 7.94
CA VAL A 547 -18.58 -28.49 8.78
C VAL A 547 -19.06 -28.22 10.21
N ARG A 548 -20.21 -27.55 10.40
CA ARG A 548 -20.83 -27.31 11.71
C ARG A 548 -21.08 -28.63 12.45
N HIS A 549 -21.70 -29.61 11.80
CA HIS A 549 -21.96 -30.93 12.38
C HIS A 549 -20.67 -31.71 12.69
N ALA A 550 -19.62 -31.57 11.87
CA ALA A 550 -18.34 -32.21 12.13
C ALA A 550 -17.63 -31.63 13.37
N VAL A 551 -17.63 -30.30 13.54
CA VAL A 551 -17.07 -29.61 14.71
C VAL A 551 -17.88 -29.94 15.97
N ALA A 552 -19.20 -29.96 15.89
CA ALA A 552 -20.08 -30.37 16.98
C ALA A 552 -19.85 -31.83 17.42
N ALA A 553 -19.63 -32.75 16.47
CA ALA A 553 -19.28 -34.15 16.77
C ALA A 553 -17.92 -34.30 17.48
N ASP A 554 -16.91 -33.51 17.07
CA ASP A 554 -15.60 -33.50 17.71
C ASP A 554 -15.67 -32.95 19.15
N PHE A 555 -16.48 -31.91 19.40
CA PHE A 555 -16.77 -31.39 20.73
C PHE A 555 -17.54 -32.39 21.62
N ALA A 556 -18.59 -33.01 21.07
CA ALA A 556 -19.37 -34.04 21.73
C ALA A 556 -18.47 -35.19 22.23
N ALA A 557 -17.59 -35.70 21.36
CA ALA A 557 -16.63 -36.74 21.70
C ALA A 557 -15.61 -36.30 22.78
N ALA A 558 -15.14 -35.05 22.74
CA ALA A 558 -14.22 -34.51 23.75
C ALA A 558 -14.85 -34.39 25.15
N SER A 559 -16.15 -34.06 25.22
CA SER A 559 -16.90 -33.92 26.49
C SER A 559 -16.95 -35.20 27.34
N GLY A 560 -16.89 -36.38 26.71
CA GLY A 560 -17.06 -37.67 27.36
C GLY A 560 -18.48 -37.99 27.85
N VAL A 561 -19.49 -37.18 27.52
CA VAL A 561 -20.89 -37.43 27.89
C VAL A 561 -21.56 -38.30 26.83
N ALA A 562 -21.89 -39.55 27.19
CA ALA A 562 -22.45 -40.53 26.24
C ALA A 562 -23.84 -40.18 25.66
N ALA A 563 -24.55 -39.22 26.24
CA ALA A 563 -25.84 -38.71 25.76
C ALA A 563 -25.72 -37.38 24.99
N LEU A 564 -24.49 -36.90 24.74
CA LEU A 564 -24.23 -35.69 23.97
C LEU A 564 -23.75 -36.10 22.58
N ASP A 565 -24.59 -35.91 21.57
CA ASP A 565 -24.26 -36.06 20.15
C ASP A 565 -24.16 -34.70 19.45
N ALA A 566 -23.83 -34.69 18.15
CA ALA A 566 -23.65 -33.46 17.39
C ALA A 566 -24.94 -32.62 17.31
N ASP A 567 -26.10 -33.27 17.16
CA ASP A 567 -27.40 -32.61 17.07
C ASP A 567 -27.79 -31.96 18.40
N ALA A 568 -27.58 -32.65 19.53
CA ALA A 568 -27.80 -32.09 20.86
C ALA A 568 -26.85 -30.91 21.16
N VAL A 569 -25.63 -30.93 20.63
CA VAL A 569 -24.68 -29.81 20.73
C VAL A 569 -25.12 -28.62 19.88
N LEU A 570 -25.53 -28.84 18.62
CA LEU A 570 -26.01 -27.77 17.74
C LEU A 570 -27.30 -27.14 18.28
N ALA A 571 -28.27 -27.95 18.71
CA ALA A 571 -29.50 -27.46 19.35
C ALA A 571 -29.22 -26.67 20.64
N ALA A 572 -28.16 -27.00 21.38
CA ALA A 572 -27.74 -26.24 22.56
C ALA A 572 -27.03 -24.92 22.20
N VAL A 573 -26.27 -24.89 21.10
CA VAL A 573 -25.69 -23.66 20.53
C VAL A 573 -26.80 -22.72 20.07
N ASP A 574 -27.76 -23.20 19.27
CA ASP A 574 -28.87 -22.38 18.77
C ASP A 574 -29.77 -21.88 19.92
N ALA A 575 -30.01 -22.71 20.94
CA ALA A 575 -30.75 -22.32 22.15
C ALA A 575 -29.99 -21.41 23.13
N SER A 576 -28.66 -21.24 22.96
CA SER A 576 -27.85 -20.40 23.85
C SER A 576 -28.19 -18.90 23.74
N GLY A 577 -28.85 -18.50 22.66
CA GLY A 577 -29.17 -17.09 22.40
C GLY A 577 -27.95 -16.22 22.08
N VAL A 578 -26.79 -16.83 21.85
CA VAL A 578 -25.63 -16.17 21.23
C VAL A 578 -26.01 -15.91 19.76
N ALA A 579 -26.70 -14.79 19.54
CA ALA A 579 -26.96 -14.30 18.20
C ALA A 579 -25.62 -14.08 17.49
N VAL A 580 -25.53 -14.53 16.24
CA VAL A 580 -24.40 -14.20 15.36
C VAL A 580 -24.30 -12.68 15.29
N LEU A 581 -23.29 -12.12 15.95
CA LEU A 581 -22.89 -10.74 15.72
C LEU A 581 -22.30 -10.70 14.29
N PRO A 582 -22.80 -9.80 13.43
CA PRO A 582 -22.40 -9.74 12.03
C PRO A 582 -20.94 -9.31 11.85
#